data_AF-A0A133YY43-F1
#
_entry.id   AF-A0A133YY43-F1
#
_cell.length_a   1.000
_cell.length_b   1.000
_cell.length_c   1.000
_cell.angle_alpha   90.00
_cell.angle_beta   90.00
_cell.angle_gamma   90.00
#
_symmetry.space_group_name_H-M   'P 1'
#
loop_
_entity.id
_entity.type
_entity.pdbx_description
1 polymer ?
#
loop_
_entity_poly.entity_id
_entity_poly.type
_entity_poly.pdbx_seq_one_letter_code
_entity_poly.pdbx_strand_id
1 'polypeptide(L)'
;MIDIDDFIIHAQKDLIFRREPLFNEDKEWITFDLVDLEYYALNTTAAEIFYIIYLGLSRKEGYSKFCKKYDITYEEYETLIDYFMDSTYLFKYVKPLTIINGW
;
A
#
# COMPACT_ATOMS: atom_id res chain seq x y z
N MET A 1 11.81 2.07 0.46
CA MET A 1 10.90 2.67 1.45
C MET A 1 10.33 1.61 2.37
N ILE A 2 10.07 0.42 1.85
CA ILE A 2 9.88 -0.80 2.63
C ILE A 2 11.21 -1.59 2.62
N ASP A 3 11.83 -1.76 3.77
CA ASP A 3 13.12 -2.44 3.97
C ASP A 3 13.00 -3.84 4.59
N ILE A 4 11.77 -4.26 4.87
CA ILE A 4 11.39 -5.61 5.30
C ILE A 4 10.81 -6.40 4.12
N ASP A 5 10.94 -7.73 4.15
CA ASP A 5 10.44 -8.61 3.08
C ASP A 5 9.00 -9.10 3.35
N ASP A 6 8.52 -8.97 4.59
CA ASP A 6 7.18 -9.31 4.99
C ASP A 6 6.65 -8.41 6.12
N PHE A 7 5.34 -8.16 6.12
CA PHE A 7 4.64 -7.46 7.19
C PHE A 7 3.15 -7.71 7.14
N ILE A 8 2.45 -7.45 8.26
CA ILE A 8 1.00 -7.56 8.35
C ILE A 8 0.43 -6.15 8.54
N ILE A 9 -0.62 -5.86 7.77
CA ILE A 9 -1.40 -4.64 7.91
C ILE A 9 -2.70 -4.99 8.63
N HIS A 10 -2.87 -4.37 9.79
CA HIS A 10 -4.09 -4.42 10.59
C HIS A 10 -5.02 -3.27 10.19
N ALA A 11 -5.91 -3.52 9.24
CA ALA A 11 -6.89 -2.53 8.79
C ALA A 11 -8.31 -3.05 9.04
N GLN A 12 -9.27 -2.85 8.11
CA GLN A 12 -10.61 -3.46 8.28
C GLN A 12 -10.57 -5.00 8.28
N LYS A 13 -9.53 -5.58 7.68
CA LYS A 13 -9.14 -6.98 7.80
C LYS A 13 -7.61 -7.07 7.79
N ASP A 14 -7.08 -8.15 8.36
CA ASP A 14 -5.64 -8.41 8.34
C ASP A 14 -5.20 -8.81 6.93
N LEU A 15 -4.21 -8.10 6.40
CA LEU A 15 -3.60 -8.37 5.10
C LEU A 15 -2.12 -8.69 5.29
N ILE A 16 -1.68 -9.83 4.74
CA ILE A 16 -0.27 -10.25 4.81
C ILE A 16 0.43 -9.80 3.55
N PHE A 17 1.44 -8.94 3.69
CA PHE A 17 2.32 -8.50 2.60
C PHE A 17 3.62 -9.29 2.65
N ARG A 18 4.01 -9.90 1.52
CA ARG A 18 5.26 -10.65 1.38
C ARG A 18 5.87 -10.40 0.01
N ARG A 19 7.18 -10.24 -0.06
CA ARG A 19 7.92 -10.31 -1.32
C ARG A 19 8.16 -11.76 -1.68
N GLU A 20 7.55 -12.20 -2.75
CA GLU A 20 7.70 -13.55 -3.27
C GLU A 20 8.34 -13.51 -4.67
N PRO A 21 9.26 -14.43 -5.00
CA PRO A 21 9.67 -14.62 -6.38
C PRO A 21 8.47 -15.18 -7.14
N LEU A 22 7.90 -14.40 -8.05
CA LEU A 22 6.84 -14.89 -8.93
C LEU A 22 7.47 -15.56 -10.16
N PHE A 23 6.67 -15.85 -11.18
CA PHE A 23 7.08 -16.58 -12.39
C PHE A 23 8.25 -15.94 -13.17
N ASN A 24 8.73 -14.77 -12.75
CA ASN A 24 9.93 -14.05 -13.17
C ASN A 24 10.93 -13.92 -12.01
N GLU A 25 12.22 -13.75 -12.31
CA GLU A 25 13.28 -13.56 -11.29
C GLU A 25 13.09 -12.29 -10.43
N ASP A 26 12.20 -11.39 -10.86
CA ASP A 26 11.81 -10.20 -10.11
C ASP A 26 10.86 -10.55 -8.96
N LYS A 27 11.24 -10.15 -7.74
CA LYS A 27 10.37 -10.30 -6.57
C LYS A 27 9.22 -9.29 -6.64
N GLU A 28 7.99 -9.79 -6.67
CA GLU A 28 6.78 -8.97 -6.57
C GLU A 28 6.21 -9.01 -5.15
N TRP A 29 5.40 -8.01 -4.80
CA TRP A 29 4.69 -7.98 -3.55
C TRP A 29 3.38 -8.73 -3.68
N ILE A 30 3.24 -9.81 -2.93
CA ILE A 30 1.98 -10.51 -2.78
C ILE A 30 1.32 -10.04 -1.50
N THR A 31 0.05 -9.63 -1.61
CA THR A 31 -0.83 -9.45 -0.47
C THR A 31 -1.83 -10.58 -0.41
N PHE A 32 -1.98 -11.20 0.76
CA PHE A 32 -2.94 -12.27 1.01
C PHE A 32 -4.04 -11.80 1.95
N ASP A 33 -5.27 -12.06 1.54
CA ASP A 33 -6.49 -11.87 2.31
C ASP A 33 -6.91 -13.19 2.95
N LEU A 34 -6.79 -13.27 4.27
CA LEU A 34 -7.09 -14.48 5.04
C LEU A 34 -8.58 -14.81 5.09
N VAL A 35 -9.46 -13.82 4.90
CA VAL A 35 -10.91 -14.00 5.04
C VAL A 35 -11.52 -14.45 3.74
N ASP A 36 -11.22 -13.73 2.66
CA ASP A 36 -11.76 -14.01 1.33
C ASP A 36 -10.97 -15.12 0.60
N LEU A 37 -9.81 -15.53 1.16
CA LEU A 37 -8.86 -16.50 0.58
C LEU A 37 -8.34 -16.08 -0.80
N GLU A 38 -8.15 -14.77 -0.99
CA GLU A 38 -7.68 -14.16 -2.22
C GLU A 38 -6.24 -13.64 -2.07
N TYR A 39 -5.50 -13.61 -3.18
CA TYR A 39 -4.21 -12.93 -3.24
C TYR A 39 -4.17 -11.92 -4.38
N TYR A 40 -3.39 -10.86 -4.17
CA TYR A 40 -3.17 -9.82 -5.16
C TYR A 40 -1.68 -9.61 -5.34
N ALA A 41 -1.24 -9.51 -6.59
CA ALA A 41 0.12 -9.15 -6.93
C ALA A 41 0.22 -7.63 -7.10
N LEU A 42 1.24 -7.05 -6.48
CA LEU A 42 1.56 -5.63 -6.52
C LEU A 42 3.02 -5.51 -6.97
N ASN A 43 3.26 -4.62 -7.94
CA ASN A 43 4.62 -4.20 -8.20
C ASN A 43 5.14 -3.35 -7.03
N THR A 44 6.45 -3.10 -7.01
CA THR A 44 7.10 -2.34 -5.91
C THR A 44 6.49 -0.94 -5.71
N THR A 45 6.12 -0.25 -6.79
CA THR A 45 5.54 1.09 -6.72
C THR A 45 4.18 1.08 -6.04
N ALA A 46 3.30 0.15 -6.43
CA ALA A 46 1.98 0.00 -5.83
C ALA A 46 2.07 -0.41 -4.34
N ALA A 47 2.99 -1.31 -4.00
CA ALA A 47 3.21 -1.72 -2.61
C ALA A 47 3.74 -0.57 -1.73
N GLU A 48 4.64 0.27 -2.24
CA GLU A 48 5.14 1.43 -1.49
C GLU A 48 4.07 2.52 -1.30
N ILE A 49 3.19 2.72 -2.27
CA ILE A 49 2.01 3.59 -2.13
C ILE A 49 1.05 3.04 -1.07
N PHE A 50 0.78 1.74 -1.13
CA PHE A 50 -0.03 1.06 -0.13
C PHE A 50 0.51 1.26 1.27
N TYR A 51 1.82 1.10 1.44
CA TYR A 51 2.50 1.28 2.71
C TYR A 51 2.40 2.71 3.23
N ILE A 52 2.53 3.73 2.36
CA ILE A 52 2.33 5.14 2.75
C ILE A 52 0.91 5.37 3.28
N ILE A 53 -0.10 4.83 2.59
CA ILE A 53 -1.51 4.97 2.99
C ILE A 53 -1.76 4.26 4.32
N TYR A 54 -1.24 3.05 4.49
CA TYR A 54 -1.32 2.28 5.72
C TYR A 54 -0.71 3.03 6.91
N LEU A 55 0.45 3.67 6.73
CA LEU A 55 1.09 4.47 7.77
C LEU A 55 0.27 5.71 8.19
N GLY A 56 -0.83 6.02 7.49
CA GLY A 56 -1.70 7.15 7.81
C GLY A 56 -1.02 8.50 7.58
N LEU A 57 0.00 8.54 6.73
CA LEU A 57 0.73 9.78 6.43
C LEU A 57 -0.17 10.77 5.66
N SER A 58 0.00 12.06 5.92
CA SER A 58 -0.61 13.08 5.07
C SER A 58 -0.04 13.00 3.64
N ARG A 59 -0.80 13.55 2.67
CA ARG A 59 -0.38 13.56 1.26
C ARG A 59 1.02 14.18 1.08
N LYS A 60 1.33 15.26 1.79
CA LYS A 60 2.65 15.91 1.75
C LYS A 60 3.76 15.06 2.35
N GLU A 61 3.51 14.39 3.48
CA GLU A 61 4.49 13.50 4.12
C GLU A 61 4.77 12.27 3.26
N GLY A 62 3.72 11.67 2.70
CA GLY A 62 3.83 10.56 1.75
C GLY A 62 4.64 10.96 0.51
N TYR A 63 4.31 12.09 -0.11
CA TYR A 63 5.07 12.63 -1.24
C TYR A 63 6.54 12.84 -0.90
N SER A 64 6.86 13.47 0.23
CA SER A 64 8.24 13.73 0.67
C SER A 64 9.08 12.46 0.79
N LYS A 65 8.46 11.31 1.07
CA LYS A 65 9.12 10.00 1.08
C LYS A 65 9.18 9.38 -0.30
N PHE A 66 8.10 9.49 -1.08
CA PHE A 66 7.96 8.85 -2.38
C PHE A 66 8.85 9.50 -3.46
N CYS A 67 8.91 10.82 -3.52
CA CYS A 67 9.70 11.56 -4.51
C CYS A 67 11.23 11.42 -4.31
N LYS A 68 11.68 10.87 -3.18
CA LYS A 68 13.11 10.54 -2.97
C LYS A 68 13.59 9.37 -3.83
N LYS A 69 12.65 8.52 -4.27
CA LYS A 69 12.94 7.29 -5.01
C LYS A 69 12.39 7.34 -6.44
N TYR A 70 11.32 8.08 -6.66
CA TYR A 70 10.66 8.19 -7.96
C TYR A 70 10.72 9.62 -8.45
N ASP A 71 11.05 9.80 -9.73
CA ASP A 71 10.97 11.09 -10.40
C ASP A 71 9.51 11.37 -10.77
N ILE A 72 8.82 12.07 -9.88
CA ILE A 72 7.38 12.34 -9.97
C ILE A 72 7.07 13.69 -9.32
N THR A 73 6.15 14.44 -9.92
CA THR A 73 5.64 15.68 -9.35
C THR A 73 4.63 15.41 -8.22
N TYR A 74 4.35 16.43 -7.42
CA TYR A 74 3.32 16.32 -6.36
C TYR A 74 1.93 16.04 -6.93
N GLU A 75 1.59 16.63 -8.07
CA GLU A 75 0.29 16.46 -8.73
C GLU A 75 0.10 15.03 -9.29
N GLU A 76 1.12 14.49 -9.96
CA GLU A 76 1.11 13.10 -10.43
C GLU A 76 1.01 12.12 -9.25
N TYR A 77 1.70 12.40 -8.13
CA TYR A 77 1.59 11.61 -6.92
C TYR A 77 0.16 11.62 -6.33
N GLU A 78 -0.48 12.79 -6.23
CA GLU A 78 -1.87 12.90 -5.74
C GLU A 78 -2.82 12.10 -6.63
N THR A 79 -2.69 12.25 -7.95
CA THR A 79 -3.50 11.54 -8.95
C THR A 79 -3.33 10.03 -8.82
N LEU A 80 -2.10 9.57 -8.58
CA LEU A 80 -1.78 8.16 -8.42
C LEU A 80 -2.41 7.59 -7.15
N ILE A 81 -2.31 8.30 -6.02
CA ILE A 81 -2.96 7.88 -4.77
C ILE A 81 -4.48 7.80 -4.95
N ASP A 82 -5.10 8.81 -5.57
CA ASP A 82 -6.55 8.82 -5.79
C ASP A 82 -6.97 7.67 -6.71
N TYR A 83 -6.22 7.43 -7.79
CA TYR A 83 -6.43 6.27 -8.65
C TYR A 83 -6.39 4.96 -7.86
N PHE A 84 -5.39 4.74 -7.00
CA PHE A 84 -5.30 3.51 -6.22
C PHE A 84 -6.46 3.37 -5.21
N MET A 85 -6.83 4.47 -4.54
CA MET A 85 -7.93 4.48 -3.57
C MET A 85 -9.29 4.19 -4.20
N ASP A 86 -9.51 4.65 -5.43
CA ASP A 86 -10.81 4.53 -6.11
C ASP A 86 -10.92 3.26 -6.97
N SER A 87 -9.82 2.81 -7.59
CA SER A 87 -9.84 1.72 -8.57
C SER A 87 -9.58 0.34 -7.97
N THR A 88 -8.91 0.25 -6.83
CA THR A 88 -8.37 -1.02 -6.35
C THR A 88 -9.14 -1.52 -5.13
N TYR A 89 -9.82 -2.65 -5.29
CA TYR A 89 -10.63 -3.31 -4.26
C TYR A 89 -9.89 -3.49 -2.93
N LEU A 90 -8.59 -3.73 -2.97
CA LEU A 90 -7.73 -3.88 -1.80
C LEU A 90 -7.63 -2.60 -0.96
N PHE A 91 -7.51 -1.42 -1.60
CA PHE A 91 -7.23 -0.15 -0.90
C PHE A 91 -8.43 0.36 -0.09
N LYS A 92 -9.65 -0.08 -0.41
CA LYS A 92 -10.84 0.26 0.38
C LYS A 92 -10.77 -0.27 1.82
N TYR A 93 -10.01 -1.35 2.05
CA TYR A 93 -9.85 -1.98 3.37
C TYR A 93 -8.75 -1.37 4.22
N VAL A 94 -7.94 -0.49 3.63
CA VAL A 94 -6.61 -0.08 4.13
C VAL A 94 -6.66 1.32 4.71
N LYS A 95 -7.81 2.00 4.53
CA LYS A 95 -8.10 3.21 5.28
C LYS A 95 -7.79 2.90 6.74
N PRO A 96 -6.89 3.68 7.38
CA PRO A 96 -6.65 3.50 8.80
C PRO A 96 -8.01 3.49 9.47
N LEU A 97 -8.27 2.50 10.34
CA LEU A 97 -9.44 2.51 11.20
C LEU A 97 -9.53 3.93 11.72
N THR A 98 -10.57 4.67 11.30
CA THR A 98 -10.88 5.95 11.90
C THR A 98 -10.91 5.61 13.37
N ILE A 99 -9.93 6.08 14.14
CA ILE A 99 -9.96 5.86 15.57
C ILE A 99 -11.26 6.52 15.98
N ILE A 100 -12.27 5.71 16.31
CA ILE A 100 -13.48 6.14 16.98
C ILE A 100 -13.04 6.46 18.41
N ASN A 101 -12.21 7.49 18.54
CA ASN A 101 -12.21 8.36 19.71
C ASN A 101 -13.37 9.30 19.36
N GLY A 102 -14.58 9.08 19.86
CA GLY A 102 -14.80 9.11 21.30
C GLY A 102 -14.47 10.52 21.79
N TRP A 103 -15.16 11.52 21.25
CA TRP A 103 -15.32 12.85 21.85
C TRP A 103 -16.74 12.93 22.41
#